data_AF-A0A3D5J8I8-F1
#
_entry.id   AF-A0A3D5J8I8-F1
#
_cell.length_a   1.000
_cell.length_b   1.000
_cell.length_c   1.000
_cell.angle_alpha   90.00
_cell.angle_beta   90.00
_cell.angle_gamma   90.00
#
_symmetry.space_group_name_H-M   'P 1'
#
loop_
_entity.id
_entity.type
_entity.pdbx_description
1 polymer ?
#
loop_
_entity_poly.entity_id
_entity_poly.type
_entity_poly.pdbx_seq_one_letter_code
_entity_poly.pdbx_strand_id
1 'polypeptide(L)'
;MYLDIETTGLSPTRNQITTIVWWSAAQGWGHWIAGENAPEQFCEAWHTSSELITYNGKRFDEPFLVEHFGVEKHSEHLDLCQVSRKQGLRGGLKKICENLQIRSPAYLNEASGRDAVFLWRRYHRDGNPFWLKRLLHYNAWDVVMTYRLHQILQNEPVEAIEQTMPFERA
;
A
#
# COMPACT_ATOMS: atom_id res chain seq x y z
N MET A 1 -2.83 10.31 -4.95
CA MET A 1 -1.81 9.50 -4.24
C MET A 1 -2.31 8.07 -4.17
N TYR A 2 -1.48 7.11 -4.57
CA TYR A 2 -1.72 5.68 -4.39
C TYR A 2 -1.02 5.26 -3.10
N LEU A 3 -1.70 4.52 -2.24
CA LEU A 3 -1.20 4.20 -0.91
C LEU A 3 -1.63 2.80 -0.48
N ASP A 4 -0.75 2.14 0.26
CA ASP A 4 -1.00 0.87 0.94
C ASP A 4 -0.26 0.84 2.29
N ILE A 5 -0.87 0.23 3.32
CA ILE A 5 -0.26 0.07 4.64
C ILE A 5 -0.07 -1.39 5.03
N GLU A 6 0.92 -1.63 5.86
CA GLU A 6 1.05 -2.88 6.61
C GLU A 6 0.86 -2.63 8.11
N THR A 7 0.34 -3.63 8.81
CA THR A 7 -0.09 -3.49 10.21
C THR A 7 0.25 -4.73 11.02
N THR A 8 0.23 -4.59 12.36
CA THR A 8 0.40 -5.74 13.26
C THR A 8 -0.85 -6.61 13.42
N GLY A 9 -1.97 -6.23 12.79
CA GLY A 9 -3.25 -6.92 12.86
C GLY A 9 -4.40 -6.07 12.30
N LEU A 10 -5.64 -6.50 12.47
CA LEU A 10 -6.76 -5.98 11.68
C LEU A 10 -7.57 -4.83 12.31
N SER A 11 -7.20 -4.38 13.51
CA SER A 11 -8.01 -3.46 14.31
C SER A 11 -7.26 -2.15 14.55
N PRO A 12 -7.72 -0.99 14.03
CA PRO A 12 -7.00 0.28 14.18
C PRO A 12 -6.78 0.67 15.65
N THR A 13 -7.73 0.36 16.53
CA THR A 13 -7.65 0.65 17.97
C THR A 13 -6.84 -0.36 18.80
N ARG A 14 -6.43 -1.50 18.21
CA ARG A 14 -5.70 -2.57 18.93
C ARG A 14 -4.38 -2.98 18.27
N ASN A 15 -4.15 -2.50 17.06
CA ASN A 15 -2.99 -2.81 16.24
C ASN A 15 -2.37 -1.50 15.74
N GLN A 16 -1.14 -1.59 15.28
CA GLN A 16 -0.36 -0.45 14.85
C GLN A 16 0.02 -0.63 13.38
N ILE A 17 0.16 0.50 12.69
CA ILE A 17 0.80 0.56 11.39
C ILE A 17 2.28 0.20 11.56
N THR A 18 2.81 -0.63 10.67
CA THR A 18 4.24 -1.00 10.64
C THR A 18 4.96 -0.26 9.53
N THR A 19 4.38 -0.26 8.34
CA THR A 19 4.89 0.48 7.18
C THR A 19 3.75 1.13 6.41
N ILE A 20 4.05 2.24 5.77
CA ILE A 20 3.21 2.90 4.78
C ILE A 20 4.09 3.05 3.56
N VAL A 21 3.57 2.72 2.38
CA VAL A 21 4.20 3.08 1.11
C VAL A 21 3.18 3.82 0.28
N TRP A 22 3.64 4.86 -0.40
CA TRP A 22 2.82 5.61 -1.33
C TRP A 22 3.58 6.02 -2.57
N TRP A 23 2.82 6.33 -3.62
CA TRP A 23 3.31 6.95 -4.84
C TRP A 23 2.35 8.03 -5.34
N SER A 24 2.89 9.11 -5.87
CA SER A 24 2.12 10.09 -6.65
C SER A 24 2.94 10.63 -7.81
N ALA A 25 2.26 11.07 -8.88
CA ALA A 25 2.94 11.71 -10.00
C ALA A 25 3.67 13.00 -9.59
N ALA A 26 3.16 13.72 -8.59
CA ALA A 26 3.73 14.99 -8.14
C ALA A 26 4.98 14.83 -7.25
N GLN A 27 5.01 13.82 -6.38
CA GLN A 27 6.06 13.66 -5.36
C GLN A 27 6.89 12.37 -5.53
N GLY A 28 6.52 11.48 -6.45
CA GLY A 28 7.15 10.18 -6.60
C GLY A 28 6.82 9.24 -5.44
N TRP A 29 7.78 8.36 -5.11
CA TRP A 29 7.68 7.35 -4.06
C TRP A 29 7.99 7.92 -2.68
N GLY A 30 7.22 7.51 -1.68
CA GLY A 30 7.51 7.76 -0.28
C GLY A 30 7.19 6.55 0.59
N HIS A 31 7.74 6.54 1.80
CA HIS A 31 7.44 5.53 2.81
C HIS A 31 7.53 6.10 4.21
N TRP A 32 6.93 5.38 5.15
CA TRP A 32 7.05 5.62 6.58
C TRP A 32 7.15 4.27 7.28
N ILE A 33 8.08 4.17 8.24
CA ILE A 33 8.35 2.97 9.04
C ILE A 33 8.16 3.33 10.52
N ALA A 34 7.35 2.54 11.22
CA ALA A 34 7.08 2.73 12.63
C ALA A 34 8.37 2.66 13.46
N GLY A 35 8.63 3.71 14.24
CA GLY A 35 9.81 3.81 15.10
C GLY A 35 11.10 4.24 14.39
N GLU A 36 11.08 4.45 13.06
CA GLU A 36 12.23 4.98 12.30
C GLU A 36 11.96 6.34 11.68
N ASN A 37 10.78 6.54 11.10
CA ASN A 37 10.43 7.79 10.44
C ASN A 37 9.52 8.65 11.33
N ALA A 38 9.78 9.95 11.33
CA ALA A 38 8.88 10.94 11.89
C ALA A 38 7.68 11.16 10.90
N PRO A 39 6.50 11.56 11.40
CA PRO A 39 5.26 11.53 10.61
C PRO A 39 5.16 12.66 9.57
N GLU A 40 6.00 13.69 9.63
CA GLU A 40 5.83 14.96 8.91
C GLU A 40 5.77 14.78 7.40
N GLN A 41 6.66 13.98 6.82
CA GLN A 41 6.68 13.73 5.38
C GLN A 41 5.40 13.03 4.91
N PHE A 42 4.92 12.05 5.66
CA PHE A 42 3.69 11.36 5.34
C PHE A 42 2.49 12.30 5.49
N CYS A 43 2.42 13.05 6.58
CA CYS A 43 1.35 14.03 6.81
C CYS A 43 1.34 15.09 5.70
N GLU A 44 2.49 15.61 5.27
CA GLU A 44 2.55 16.56 4.16
C GLU A 44 2.02 15.94 2.86
N ALA A 45 2.45 14.71 2.52
CA ALA A 45 1.95 13.99 1.35
C ALA A 45 0.42 13.76 1.41
N TRP A 46 -0.11 13.42 2.59
CA TRP A 46 -1.53 13.24 2.84
C TRP A 46 -2.35 14.52 2.65
N HIS A 47 -1.90 15.64 3.21
CA HIS A 47 -2.63 16.92 3.13
C HIS A 47 -2.53 17.58 1.74
N THR A 48 -1.44 17.33 1.02
CA THR A 48 -1.21 17.90 -0.32
C THR A 48 -1.83 17.06 -1.43
N SER A 49 -2.19 15.80 -1.17
CA SER A 49 -2.88 14.98 -2.17
C SER A 49 -4.33 15.43 -2.36
N SER A 50 -4.71 15.71 -3.61
CA SER A 50 -6.09 16.04 -3.96
C SER A 50 -7.01 14.82 -4.03
N GLU A 51 -6.44 13.62 -4.19
CA GLU A 51 -7.15 12.34 -4.26
C GLU A 51 -6.32 11.23 -3.62
N LEU A 52 -6.96 10.34 -2.87
CA LEU A 52 -6.41 9.12 -2.33
C LEU A 52 -6.99 7.91 -3.06
N ILE A 53 -6.12 7.02 -3.56
CA ILE A 53 -6.51 5.81 -4.27
C ILE A 53 -5.90 4.61 -3.55
N THR A 54 -6.75 3.67 -3.13
CA THR A 54 -6.34 2.48 -2.37
C THR A 54 -7.08 1.25 -2.87
N TYR A 55 -6.68 0.06 -2.40
CA TYR A 55 -7.48 -1.15 -2.52
C TYR A 55 -8.02 -1.57 -1.15
N ASN A 56 -9.34 -1.44 -0.94
CA ASN A 56 -10.02 -1.71 0.33
C ASN A 56 -9.66 -0.75 1.47
N GLY A 57 -9.05 0.41 1.16
CA GLY A 57 -8.55 1.33 2.17
C GLY A 57 -9.60 2.15 2.90
N LYS A 58 -10.81 2.34 2.35
CA LYS A 58 -11.90 2.97 3.13
C LYS A 58 -12.29 2.16 4.35
N ARG A 59 -12.08 0.84 4.29
CA ARG A 59 -12.41 -0.10 5.37
C ARG A 59 -11.21 -0.48 6.22
N PHE A 60 -10.01 -0.18 5.76
CA PHE A 60 -8.77 -0.66 6.36
C PHE A 60 -7.77 0.48 6.53
N ASP A 61 -7.07 0.88 5.45
CA ASP A 61 -5.98 1.86 5.48
C ASP A 61 -6.35 3.19 6.14
N GLU A 62 -7.41 3.85 5.68
CA GLU A 62 -7.81 5.18 6.17
C GLU A 62 -8.21 5.17 7.66
N PRO A 63 -9.02 4.21 8.17
CA PRO A 63 -9.24 4.07 9.61
C PRO A 63 -7.96 3.95 10.44
N PHE A 64 -6.95 3.23 9.96
CA PHE A 64 -5.66 3.13 10.65
C PHE A 64 -4.90 4.44 10.62
N LEU A 65 -4.86 5.13 9.47
CA LEU A 65 -4.16 6.40 9.31
C LEU A 65 -4.77 7.52 10.18
N VAL A 66 -6.11 7.60 10.22
CA VAL A 66 -6.85 8.54 11.07
C VAL A 66 -6.58 8.26 12.55
N GLU A 67 -6.66 7.00 12.98
CA GLU A 67 -6.40 6.62 14.38
C GLU A 67 -4.94 6.88 14.77
N HIS A 68 -3.99 6.57 13.89
CA HIS A 68 -2.56 6.63 14.20
C HIS A 68 -1.99 8.06 14.15
N PHE A 69 -2.34 8.83 13.13
CA PHE A 69 -1.78 10.18 12.92
C PHE A 69 -2.72 11.32 13.32
N GLY A 70 -3.99 11.03 13.65
CA GLY A 70 -4.98 12.05 13.96
C GLY A 70 -5.34 12.94 12.77
N VAL A 71 -5.03 12.51 11.54
CA VAL A 71 -5.42 13.20 10.31
C VAL A 71 -6.92 13.06 10.07
N GLU A 72 -7.52 14.04 9.41
CA GLU A 72 -8.90 13.90 8.93
C GLU A 72 -8.98 12.87 7.79
N LYS A 73 -10.17 12.28 7.62
CA LYS A 73 -10.44 11.41 6.46
C LYS A 73 -10.19 12.17 5.17
N HIS A 74 -9.68 11.45 4.18
CA HIS A 74 -9.39 12.06 2.89
C HIS A 74 -10.72 12.44 2.21
N SER A 75 -10.85 13.69 1.78
CA SER A 75 -12.09 14.21 1.17
C SER A 75 -12.46 13.43 -0.09
N GLU A 76 -11.47 13.20 -0.96
CA GLU A 76 -11.62 12.43 -2.20
C GLU A 76 -10.88 11.10 -2.09
N HIS A 77 -11.59 10.04 -1.70
CA HIS A 77 -11.02 8.70 -1.56
C HIS A 77 -11.68 7.75 -2.57
N LEU A 78 -10.91 7.27 -3.54
CA LEU A 78 -11.29 6.23 -4.50
C LEU A 78 -10.81 4.85 -4.03
N ASP A 79 -11.74 4.03 -3.55
CA ASP A 79 -11.45 2.65 -3.14
C ASP A 79 -11.71 1.69 -4.31
N LEU A 80 -10.64 1.16 -4.90
CA LEU A 80 -10.72 0.28 -6.06
C LEU A 80 -11.42 -1.04 -5.73
N CYS A 81 -11.43 -1.49 -4.47
CA CYS A 81 -12.18 -2.69 -4.10
C CYS A 81 -13.69 -2.47 -4.27
N GLN A 82 -14.18 -1.24 -4.07
CA GLN A 82 -15.58 -0.88 -4.34
C GLN A 82 -15.83 -0.70 -5.84
N VAL A 83 -14.91 -0.03 -6.55
CA VAL A 83 -15.02 0.17 -8.01
C VAL A 83 -15.04 -1.16 -8.75
N SER A 84 -14.06 -2.04 -8.49
CA SER A 84 -13.96 -3.37 -9.08
C SER A 84 -15.22 -4.22 -8.82
N ARG A 85 -15.78 -4.17 -7.62
CA ARG A 85 -17.04 -4.88 -7.30
C ARG A 85 -18.21 -4.44 -8.16
N LYS A 86 -18.33 -3.13 -8.47
CA LYS A 86 -19.38 -2.61 -9.36
C LYS A 86 -19.24 -3.12 -10.79
N GLN A 87 -18.02 -3.45 -11.21
CA GLN A 87 -17.73 -4.03 -12.52
C GLN A 87 -17.75 -5.57 -12.53
N GLY A 88 -18.24 -6.21 -11.45
CA GLY A 88 -18.33 -7.68 -11.36
C GLY A 88 -17.03 -8.39 -10.96
N LEU A 89 -15.94 -7.65 -10.73
CA LEU A 89 -14.67 -8.21 -10.29
C LEU A 89 -14.69 -8.44 -8.77
N ARG A 90 -14.39 -9.67 -8.33
CA ARG A 90 -14.46 -10.08 -6.92
C ARG A 90 -13.16 -10.74 -6.46
N GLY A 91 -12.65 -10.32 -5.30
CA GLY A 91 -11.47 -10.91 -4.68
C GLY A 91 -10.65 -9.90 -3.89
N GLY A 92 -9.47 -10.32 -3.43
CA GLY A 92 -8.40 -9.38 -3.05
C GLY A 92 -7.66 -8.86 -4.28
N LEU A 93 -6.82 -7.84 -4.09
CA LEU A 93 -6.05 -7.18 -5.14
C LEU A 93 -5.33 -8.18 -6.06
N LYS A 94 -4.52 -9.07 -5.47
CA LYS A 94 -3.74 -10.08 -6.20
C LYS A 94 -4.60 -10.96 -7.12
N LYS A 95 -5.74 -11.45 -6.61
CA LYS A 95 -6.67 -12.28 -7.39
C LYS A 95 -7.29 -11.52 -8.56
N ILE A 96 -7.65 -10.25 -8.36
CA ILE A 96 -8.19 -9.43 -9.44
C ILE A 96 -7.11 -9.17 -10.49
N CYS A 97 -5.90 -8.81 -10.06
CA CYS A 97 -4.77 -8.58 -10.95
C CYS A 97 -4.43 -9.82 -11.78
N GLU A 98 -4.41 -11.01 -11.17
CA GLU A 98 -4.22 -12.28 -11.88
C GLU A 98 -5.30 -12.51 -12.95
N ASN A 99 -6.58 -12.36 -12.60
CA ASN A 99 -7.69 -12.51 -13.54
C ASN A 99 -7.63 -11.53 -14.73
N LEU A 100 -7.09 -10.33 -14.49
CA LEU A 100 -6.90 -9.29 -15.51
C LEU A 100 -5.53 -9.35 -16.18
N GLN A 101 -4.72 -10.38 -15.90
CA GLN A 101 -3.36 -10.54 -16.43
C GLN A 101 -2.42 -9.35 -16.14
N ILE A 102 -2.69 -8.60 -15.07
CA ILE A 102 -1.81 -7.57 -14.54
C ILE A 102 -0.63 -8.27 -13.87
N ARG A 103 0.54 -8.15 -14.48
CA ARG A 103 1.72 -8.90 -14.06
C ARG A 103 2.41 -8.25 -12.86
N SER A 104 2.92 -9.09 -11.98
CA SER A 104 3.88 -8.77 -10.93
C SER A 104 5.01 -9.81 -10.97
N PRO A 105 6.19 -9.54 -10.38
CA PRO A 105 7.22 -10.56 -10.24
C PRO A 105 6.72 -11.83 -9.57
N ALA A 106 7.09 -13.00 -10.10
CA ALA A 106 6.53 -14.29 -9.68
C ALA A 106 6.70 -14.59 -8.17
N TYR A 107 7.79 -14.12 -7.55
CA TYR A 107 8.04 -14.33 -6.11
C TYR A 107 7.07 -13.56 -5.18
N LEU A 108 6.26 -12.64 -5.71
CA LEU A 108 5.25 -11.89 -4.94
C LEU A 108 3.92 -12.64 -4.80
N ASN A 109 3.71 -13.67 -5.63
CA ASN A 109 2.49 -14.47 -5.62
C ASN A 109 2.36 -15.30 -4.33
N GLU A 110 3.48 -15.53 -3.64
CA GLU A 110 3.53 -16.27 -2.37
C GLU A 110 3.26 -15.38 -1.16
N ALA A 111 3.34 -14.05 -1.30
CA ALA A 111 3.20 -13.14 -0.18
C ALA A 111 1.72 -12.90 0.20
N SER A 112 1.44 -12.85 1.50
CA SER A 112 0.13 -12.60 2.09
C SER A 112 0.24 -11.58 3.23
N GLY A 113 -0.89 -11.00 3.67
CA GLY A 113 -0.88 -10.11 4.85
C GLY A 113 -0.42 -10.79 6.14
N ARG A 114 -0.44 -12.13 6.24
CA ARG A 114 0.17 -12.85 7.37
C ARG A 114 1.70 -12.81 7.30
N ASP A 115 2.25 -12.80 6.09
CA ASP A 115 3.68 -12.70 5.88
C ASP A 115 4.18 -11.31 6.28
N ALA A 116 3.41 -10.26 6.03
CA ALA A 116 3.76 -8.91 6.48
C ALA A 116 3.97 -8.84 8.01
N VAL A 117 3.02 -9.40 8.78
CA VAL A 117 3.14 -9.50 10.25
C VAL A 117 4.36 -10.33 10.66
N PHE A 118 4.66 -11.42 9.95
CA PHE A 118 5.83 -12.25 10.21
C PHE A 118 7.13 -11.49 9.95
N LEU A 119 7.25 -10.82 8.80
CA LEU A 119 8.42 -10.04 8.40
C LEU A 119 8.69 -8.94 9.42
N TRP A 120 7.65 -8.20 9.84
CA TRP A 120 7.78 -7.17 10.88
C TRP A 120 8.28 -7.72 12.21
N ARG A 121 7.69 -8.82 12.69
CA ARG A 121 8.12 -9.46 13.95
C ARG A 121 9.55 -9.95 13.88
N ARG A 122 9.97 -10.50 12.74
CA ARG A 122 11.32 -11.01 12.53
C ARG A 122 12.33 -9.85 12.46
N TYR A 123 11.98 -8.75 11.80
CA TYR A 123 12.75 -7.52 11.81
C TYR A 123 12.97 -7.02 13.25
N HIS A 124 11.88 -6.81 14.00
CA HIS A 124 11.95 -6.27 15.35
C HIS A 124 12.70 -7.20 16.33
N ARG A 125 12.60 -8.52 16.15
CA ARG A 125 13.30 -9.48 17.02
C ARG A 125 14.79 -9.51 16.76
N ASP A 126 15.19 -9.51 15.49
CA ASP A 126 16.58 -9.80 15.11
C ASP A 126 17.40 -8.55 14.79
N GLY A 127 16.74 -7.41 14.55
CA GLY A 127 17.35 -6.19 14.01
C GLY A 127 17.91 -6.36 12.59
N ASN A 128 17.56 -7.45 11.89
CA ASN A 128 18.11 -7.72 10.56
C ASN A 128 17.32 -6.95 9.48
N PRO A 129 17.95 -5.98 8.78
CA PRO A 129 17.27 -5.11 7.81
C PRO A 129 16.73 -5.87 6.59
N PHE A 130 17.18 -7.10 6.33
CA PHE A 130 16.64 -7.95 5.26
C PHE A 130 15.12 -8.10 5.34
N TRP A 131 14.57 -8.30 6.54
CA TRP A 131 13.14 -8.51 6.74
C TRP A 131 12.33 -7.25 6.45
N LEU A 132 12.83 -6.09 6.87
CA LEU A 132 12.22 -4.79 6.60
C LEU A 132 12.27 -4.44 5.11
N LYS A 133 13.42 -4.66 4.45
CA LYS A 133 13.55 -4.46 3.00
C LYS A 133 12.53 -5.29 2.23
N ARG A 134 12.37 -6.57 2.61
CA ARG A 134 11.37 -7.46 2.00
C ARG A 134 9.93 -6.97 2.24
N LEU A 135 9.64 -6.49 3.45
CA LEU A 135 8.32 -5.92 3.79
C LEU A 135 8.01 -4.69 2.95
N LEU A 136 8.91 -3.71 2.91
CA LEU A 136 8.75 -2.50 2.10
C LEU A 136 8.61 -2.81 0.62
N HIS A 137 9.38 -3.77 0.10
CA HIS A 137 9.28 -4.20 -1.29
C HIS A 137 7.90 -4.78 -1.60
N TYR A 138 7.33 -5.60 -0.71
CA TYR A 138 5.99 -6.17 -0.91
C TYR A 138 4.90 -5.10 -0.84
N ASN A 139 4.94 -4.24 0.18
CA ASN A 139 4.01 -3.13 0.36
C ASN A 139 4.05 -2.15 -0.84
N ALA A 140 5.25 -1.86 -1.37
CA ALA A 140 5.41 -1.04 -2.57
C ALA A 140 4.81 -1.69 -3.82
N TRP A 141 4.95 -3.01 -3.98
CA TRP A 141 4.31 -3.69 -5.10
C TRP A 141 2.78 -3.66 -5.00
N ASP A 142 2.18 -3.68 -3.81
CA ASP A 142 0.73 -3.51 -3.68
C ASP A 142 0.27 -2.10 -4.12
N VAL A 143 1.11 -1.06 -3.93
CA VAL A 143 0.90 0.26 -4.54
C VAL A 143 1.00 0.20 -6.07
N VAL A 144 2.01 -0.47 -6.64
CA VAL A 144 2.13 -0.65 -8.11
C VAL A 144 0.90 -1.36 -8.67
N MET A 145 0.46 -2.44 -8.03
CA MET A 145 -0.69 -3.23 -8.49
C MET A 145 -1.98 -2.43 -8.40
N THR A 146 -2.16 -1.63 -7.35
CA THR A 146 -3.28 -0.69 -7.21
C THR A 146 -3.27 0.36 -8.32
N TYR A 147 -2.12 0.96 -8.63
CA TYR A 147 -1.97 1.89 -9.75
C TYR A 147 -2.36 1.25 -11.09
N ARG A 148 -1.79 0.08 -11.41
CA ARG A 148 -2.07 -0.62 -12.68
C ARG A 148 -3.54 -1.00 -12.82
N LEU A 149 -4.14 -1.49 -11.74
CA LEU A 149 -5.57 -1.80 -11.72
C LEU A 149 -6.38 -0.54 -12.00
N HIS A 150 -6.06 0.59 -11.36
CA HIS A 150 -6.77 1.84 -11.60
C HIS A 150 -6.69 2.27 -13.07
N GLN A 151 -5.49 2.31 -13.66
CA GLN A 151 -5.31 2.70 -15.06
C GLN A 151 -6.13 1.80 -16.01
N ILE A 152 -6.12 0.48 -15.79
CA ILE A 152 -6.91 -0.46 -16.60
C ILE A 152 -8.42 -0.23 -16.46
N LEU A 153 -8.91 0.03 -15.24
CA LEU A 153 -10.32 0.32 -15.01
C LEU A 153 -10.77 1.64 -15.65
N GLN A 154 -9.85 2.58 -15.86
CA GLN A 154 -10.08 3.86 -16.55
C GLN A 154 -9.81 3.78 -18.06
N ASN A 155 -9.29 2.66 -18.56
CA ASN A 155 -8.81 2.53 -19.93
C ASN A 155 -7.72 3.55 -20.29
N GLU A 156 -6.82 3.83 -19.33
CA GLU A 156 -5.69 4.74 -19.46
C GLU A 156 -4.36 3.98 -19.63
N PRO A 157 -3.33 4.62 -20.23
CA PRO A 157 -2.00 4.04 -20.34
C PRO A 157 -1.38 3.70 -18.97
N VAL A 158 -0.67 2.58 -18.91
CA VAL A 158 0.05 2.14 -17.72
C VAL A 158 1.50 2.59 -17.81
N GLU A 159 1.90 3.53 -16.95
CA GLU A 159 3.31 3.87 -16.78
C GLU A 159 4.04 2.85 -15.91
N ALA A 160 5.34 2.65 -16.16
CA ALA A 160 6.17 1.70 -15.43
C ALA A 160 6.74 2.31 -14.14
N ILE A 161 5.85 2.71 -13.21
CA ILE A 161 6.23 3.39 -11.96
C ILE A 161 7.15 2.53 -11.07
N GLU A 162 7.17 1.21 -11.26
CA GLU A 162 8.08 0.31 -10.57
C GLU A 162 9.55 0.51 -10.95
N GLN A 163 9.85 1.14 -12.10
CA GLN A 163 11.23 1.39 -12.53
C GLN A 163 11.94 2.44 -11.67
N THR A 164 11.18 3.30 -10.99
CA THR A 164 11.69 4.32 -10.08
C THR A 164 11.46 3.96 -8.61
N MET A 165 10.99 2.75 -8.34
CA MET A 165 10.70 2.27 -7.00
C MET A 165 12.01 2.14 -6.18
N PRO A 166 12.14 2.81 -5.02
CA PRO A 166 13.37 2.81 -4.24
C PRO A 166 13.56 1.56 -3.36
N PHE A 167 12.62 0.61 -3.42
CA PHE A 167 12.61 -0.60 -2.59
C PHE A 167 13.12 -1.78 -3.41
N GLU A 168 14.43 -2.04 -3.32
CA GLU A 168 15.02 -3.18 -3.98
C GLU A 168 14.50 -4.50 -3.40
N ARG A 169 14.52 -5.54 -4.24
CA ARG A 169 14.26 -6.90 -3.76
C ARG A 169 15.34 -7.29 -2.75
N ALA A 170 14.90 -7.74 -1.57
CA ALA A 170 15.77 -8.32 -0.55
C ALA A 170 16.30 -9.71 -0.95
#